data_AF-C7QEV7-F1
#
_entry.id   AF-C7QEV7-F1
#
_cell.length_a   1.000
_cell.length_b   1.000
_cell.length_c   1.000
_cell.angle_alpha   90.00
_cell.angle_beta   90.00
_cell.angle_gamma   90.00
#
_symmetry.space_group_name_H-M   'P 1'
#
loop_
_entity.id
_entity.type
_entity.pdbx_description
1 polymer ?
#
loop_
_entity_poly.entity_id
_entity_poly.type
_entity_poly.pdbx_seq_one_letter_code
_entity_poly.pdbx_strand_id
1 'polypeptide(L)'
;MEILAAYDLTGSYRKAAELAGCDHHTVRRYVQLRGTGIDPSTRIPRTKMIDAFMPKVEELIEASRGRIGADQVHKKLVAMGYDGTDHTTRRAVAAAKESYQAGHRRVHRPWVTEPGMWMQWDVRHEAPCFRRRWKTFPGWVVAAIWLKLRAV
;
A
#
# COMPACT_ATOMS: atom_id res chain seq x y z
N MET A 1 9.06 34.19 -3.97
CA MET A 1 10.31 33.84 -3.26
C MET A 1 9.99 32.74 -2.26
N GLU A 2 10.90 31.80 -1.99
CA GLU A 2 10.71 30.82 -0.90
C GLU A 2 10.73 31.54 0.47
N ILE A 3 9.90 31.10 1.42
CA ILE A 3 9.59 31.84 2.65
C ILE A 3 10.85 32.01 3.52
N LEU A 4 11.66 30.97 3.66
CA LEU A 4 12.88 31.01 4.46
C LEU A 4 13.97 31.82 3.76
N ALA A 5 14.11 31.70 2.44
CA ALA A 5 15.02 32.52 1.64
C ALA A 5 14.70 34.02 1.73
N ALA A 6 13.42 34.40 1.76
CA ALA A 6 13.00 35.79 1.93
C ALA A 6 13.37 36.35 3.32
N TYR A 7 13.31 35.51 4.35
CA TYR A 7 13.76 35.87 5.70
C TYR A 7 15.27 36.00 5.78
N ASP A 8 16.03 35.07 5.20
CA ASP A 8 17.50 35.10 5.18
C ASP A 8 18.02 36.34 4.42
N LEU A 9 17.28 36.83 3.41
CA LEU A 9 17.60 38.06 2.67
C LEU A 9 17.28 39.35 3.44
N THR A 10 16.16 39.40 4.16
CA THR A 10 15.64 40.65 4.75
C THR A 10 15.86 40.81 6.25
N GLY A 11 16.07 39.71 6.98
CA GLY A 11 16.16 39.68 8.44
C GLY A 11 14.88 40.13 9.17
N SER A 12 13.78 40.38 8.46
CA SER A 12 12.54 40.94 9.03
C SER A 12 11.32 40.16 8.60
N TYR A 13 10.49 39.75 9.56
CA TYR A 13 9.29 38.95 9.28
C TYR A 13 8.28 39.67 8.38
N ARG A 14 8.12 40.99 8.51
CA ARG A 14 7.16 41.77 7.70
C ARG A 14 7.63 41.97 6.27
N LYS A 15 8.91 42.32 6.08
CA LYS A 15 9.50 42.48 4.74
C LYS A 15 9.60 41.14 3.99
N ALA A 16 9.96 40.07 4.70
CA ALA A 16 9.96 38.71 4.14
C ALA A 16 8.55 38.27 3.71
N ALA A 17 7.53 38.58 4.52
CA ALA A 17 6.14 38.30 4.21
C ALA A 17 5.66 39.01 2.92
N GLU A 18 6.00 40.29 2.75
CA GLU A 18 5.70 41.06 1.54
C GLU A 18 6.39 40.45 0.29
N LEU A 19 7.65 40.03 0.41
CA LEU A 19 8.40 39.40 -0.70
C LEU A 19 7.95 37.97 -1.03
N ALA A 20 7.48 37.22 -0.03
CA ALA A 20 7.00 35.85 -0.20
C ALA A 20 5.49 35.77 -0.49
N GLY A 21 4.74 36.87 -0.30
CA GLY A 21 3.29 36.92 -0.50
C GLY A 21 2.49 36.16 0.56
N CYS A 22 3.00 36.06 1.79
CA CYS A 22 2.38 35.31 2.89
C CYS A 22 2.26 36.17 4.17
N ASP A 23 1.46 35.76 5.14
CA ASP A 23 1.37 36.49 6.41
C ASP A 23 2.67 36.38 7.25
N HIS A 24 3.02 37.44 7.96
CA HIS A 24 4.22 37.53 8.78
C HIS A 24 4.24 36.54 9.96
N HIS A 25 3.08 36.08 10.47
CA HIS A 25 3.04 35.00 11.46
C HIS A 25 3.41 33.65 10.85
N THR A 26 3.11 33.43 9.57
CA THR A 26 3.55 32.22 8.83
C THR A 26 5.07 32.21 8.70
N VAL A 27 5.67 33.33 8.31
CA VAL A 27 7.14 33.46 8.24
C VAL A 27 7.75 33.19 9.62
N ARG A 28 7.23 33.83 10.68
CA ARG A 28 7.70 33.62 12.05
C ARG A 28 7.62 32.16 12.48
N ARG A 29 6.49 31.49 12.22
CA ARG A 29 6.30 30.07 12.53
C ARG A 29 7.32 29.19 11.80
N TYR A 30 7.57 29.44 10.51
CA TYR A 30 8.49 28.64 9.71
C TYR A 30 9.94 28.82 10.15
N VAL A 31 10.33 30.06 10.48
CA VAL A 31 11.66 30.36 11.05
C VAL A 31 11.85 29.68 12.41
N GLN A 32 10.83 29.70 13.27
CA GLN A 32 10.88 29.01 14.56
C GLN A 32 11.00 27.48 14.39
N LEU A 33 10.23 26.89 13.48
CA LEU A 33 10.28 25.46 13.17
C LEU A 33 11.63 25.03 12.58
N ARG A 34 12.24 25.88 11.74
CA ARG A 34 13.63 25.69 11.27
C ARG A 34 14.61 25.67 12.43
N GLY A 35 14.46 26.58 13.40
CA GLY A 35 15.30 26.62 14.61
C GLY A 35 15.22 25.36 15.47
N THR A 36 14.11 24.63 15.41
CA THR A 36 13.94 23.34 16.10
C THR A 36 14.27 22.13 15.22
N GLY A 37 14.73 22.34 13.97
CA GLY A 37 15.02 21.27 13.02
C GLY A 37 13.78 20.50 12.52
N ILE A 38 12.58 21.02 12.77
CA ILE A 38 11.32 20.40 12.34
C ILE A 38 10.95 20.98 10.98
N ASP A 39 10.76 20.12 9.99
CA ASP A 39 10.26 20.55 8.69
C ASP A 39 8.84 21.15 8.82
N PRO A 40 8.63 22.43 8.46
CA PRO A 40 7.33 23.07 8.57
C PRO A 40 6.24 22.42 7.70
N SER A 41 6.62 21.71 6.64
CA SER A 41 5.69 21.04 5.73
C SER A 41 5.15 19.72 6.30
N THR A 42 5.88 19.14 7.25
CA THR A 42 5.55 17.84 7.83
C THR A 42 4.42 17.99 8.85
N ARG A 43 3.27 17.38 8.56
CA ARG A 43 2.13 17.33 9.48
C ARG A 43 2.43 16.36 10.62
N ILE A 44 2.55 16.87 11.84
CA ILE A 44 2.67 16.04 13.04
C ILE A 44 1.32 15.32 13.29
N PRO A 45 1.27 13.98 13.29
CA PRO A 45 0.04 13.26 13.61
C PRO A 45 -0.34 13.50 15.07
N ARG A 46 -1.64 13.69 15.32
CA ARG A 46 -2.17 13.81 16.68
C ARG A 46 -2.30 12.42 17.29
N THR A 47 -1.96 12.30 18.58
CA THR A 47 -2.19 11.09 19.36
C THR A 47 -3.68 10.75 19.38
N LYS A 48 -3.99 9.49 19.08
CA LYS A 48 -5.34 8.91 19.10
C LYS A 48 -5.45 7.96 20.28
N MET A 49 -6.68 7.75 20.76
CA MET A 49 -6.96 6.78 21.85
C MET A 49 -6.48 5.36 21.52
N ILE A 50 -6.52 4.98 20.24
CA ILE A 50 -6.08 3.66 19.79
C ILE A 50 -4.56 3.47 19.87
N ASP A 51 -3.78 4.55 19.89
CA ASP A 51 -2.31 4.47 19.87
C ASP A 51 -1.78 3.75 21.12
N ALA A 52 -2.48 3.87 22.27
CA ALA A 52 -2.17 3.14 23.50
C ALA A 52 -2.33 1.61 23.36
N PHE A 53 -3.20 1.15 22.45
CA PHE A 53 -3.51 -0.25 22.23
C PHE A 53 -2.80 -0.84 20.99
N MET A 54 -2.07 -0.02 20.23
CA MET A 54 -1.32 -0.46 19.04
C MET A 54 -0.35 -1.61 19.31
N PRO A 55 0.43 -1.63 20.42
CA PRO A 55 1.32 -2.76 20.72
C PRO A 55 0.57 -4.09 20.80
N LYS A 56 -0.66 -4.09 21.33
CA LYS A 56 -1.48 -5.29 21.43
C LYS A 56 -2.07 -5.72 20.08
N VAL A 57 -2.42 -4.75 19.24
CA VAL A 57 -2.87 -5.01 17.87
C VAL A 57 -1.77 -5.70 17.07
N GLU A 58 -0.54 -5.18 17.16
CA GLU A 58 0.64 -5.75 16.49
C GLU A 58 0.93 -7.18 16.97
N GLU A 59 0.91 -7.42 18.28
CA GLU A 59 1.08 -8.76 18.85
C GLU A 59 0.03 -9.75 18.31
N LEU A 60 -1.24 -9.35 18.23
CA LEU A 60 -2.31 -10.19 17.70
C LEU A 60 -2.17 -10.47 16.19
N ILE A 61 -1.65 -9.50 15.43
CA ILE A 61 -1.36 -9.65 14.01
C ILE A 61 -0.20 -10.63 13.82
N GLU A 62 0.89 -10.48 14.58
CA GLU A 62 2.05 -11.37 14.54
C GLU A 62 1.66 -12.81 14.91
N ALA A 63 0.97 -12.99 16.04
CA ALA A 63 0.52 -14.30 16.50
C ALA A 63 -0.38 -15.02 15.47
N SER A 64 -1.11 -14.26 14.66
CA SER A 64 -2.00 -14.80 13.62
C SER A 64 -1.38 -14.82 12.22
N ARG A 65 -0.11 -14.42 12.07
CA ARG A 65 0.55 -14.24 10.78
C ARG A 65 -0.26 -13.37 9.81
N GLY A 66 -0.90 -12.32 10.32
CA GLY A 66 -1.74 -11.38 9.57
C GLY A 66 -3.16 -11.87 9.23
N ARG A 67 -3.56 -13.07 9.65
CA ARG A 67 -4.88 -13.64 9.31
C ARG A 67 -6.04 -13.14 10.18
N ILE A 68 -5.77 -12.56 11.35
CA ILE A 68 -6.83 -12.13 12.27
C ILE A 68 -7.75 -11.05 11.66
N GLY A 69 -9.06 -11.20 11.83
CA GLY A 69 -10.04 -10.19 11.41
C GLY A 69 -10.09 -9.01 12.38
N ALA A 70 -10.35 -7.81 11.87
CA ALA A 70 -10.42 -6.60 12.68
C ALA A 70 -11.53 -6.66 13.75
N ASP A 71 -12.64 -7.35 13.47
CA ASP A 71 -13.75 -7.51 14.42
C ASP A 71 -13.32 -8.29 15.67
N GLN A 72 -12.48 -9.31 15.49
CA GLN A 72 -11.96 -10.10 16.61
C GLN A 72 -10.90 -9.31 17.39
N VAL A 73 -10.14 -8.44 16.71
CA VAL A 73 -9.25 -7.50 17.39
C VAL A 73 -10.07 -6.52 18.22
N HIS A 74 -11.12 -5.92 17.65
CA HIS A 74 -11.96 -4.95 18.36
C HIS A 74 -12.61 -5.56 19.61
N LYS A 75 -13.18 -6.77 19.53
CA LYS A 75 -13.72 -7.47 20.71
C LYS A 75 -12.67 -7.67 21.81
N LYS A 76 -11.44 -8.02 21.44
CA LYS A 76 -10.34 -8.18 22.39
C LYS A 76 -9.91 -6.85 23.00
N LEU A 77 -9.90 -5.76 22.23
CA LEU A 77 -9.58 -4.42 22.71
C LEU A 77 -10.66 -3.89 23.65
N VAL A 78 -11.94 -4.08 23.33
CA VAL A 78 -13.06 -3.68 24.18
C VAL A 78 -13.00 -4.42 25.52
N ALA A 79 -12.67 -5.72 25.52
CA ALA A 79 -12.45 -6.48 26.75
C ALA A 79 -11.29 -5.95 27.61
N MET A 80 -10.35 -5.20 27.02
CA MET A 80 -9.23 -4.54 27.70
C MET A 80 -9.53 -3.08 28.08
N GLY A 81 -10.76 -2.60 27.84
CA GLY A 81 -11.18 -1.24 28.19
C GLY A 81 -11.05 -0.21 27.05
N TYR A 82 -11.01 -0.64 25.80
CA TYR A 82 -11.08 0.29 24.67
C TYR A 82 -12.51 0.85 24.48
N ASP A 83 -12.65 2.17 24.63
CA ASP A 83 -13.93 2.91 24.49
C ASP A 83 -14.15 3.50 23.08
N GLY A 84 -13.20 3.30 22.16
CA GLY A 84 -13.32 3.83 20.80
C GLY A 84 -14.25 3.01 19.91
N THR A 85 -14.53 3.54 18.71
CA THR A 85 -15.44 2.88 17.76
C THR A 85 -14.77 1.74 16.99
N ASP A 86 -15.58 0.80 16.54
CA ASP A 86 -15.12 -0.28 15.67
C ASP A 86 -14.43 0.23 14.39
N HIS A 87 -14.95 1.28 13.75
CA HIS A 87 -14.37 1.85 12.53
C HIS A 87 -12.91 2.33 12.74
N THR A 88 -12.63 2.97 13.88
CA THR A 88 -11.25 3.39 14.21
C THR A 88 -10.32 2.20 14.40
N THR A 89 -10.84 1.11 15.00
CA THR A 89 -10.10 -0.15 15.15
C THR A 89 -9.80 -0.79 13.82
N ARG A 90 -10.80 -0.90 12.93
CA ARG A 90 -10.63 -1.46 11.57
C ARG A 90 -9.58 -0.68 10.78
N ARG A 91 -9.59 0.65 10.85
CA ARG A 91 -8.60 1.49 10.18
C ARG A 91 -7.18 1.27 10.72
N ALA A 92 -7.02 1.19 12.03
CA ALA A 92 -5.72 0.93 12.65
C ALA A 92 -5.19 -0.48 12.33
N VAL A 93 -6.06 -1.50 12.39
CA VAL A 93 -5.70 -2.88 12.03
C VAL A 93 -5.31 -2.97 10.55
N ALA A 94 -6.02 -2.27 9.65
CA ALA A 94 -5.68 -2.24 8.24
C ALA A 94 -4.28 -1.63 8.00
N ALA A 95 -3.98 -0.50 8.63
CA ALA A 95 -2.65 0.13 8.55
C ALA A 95 -1.56 -0.78 9.13
N ALA A 96 -1.79 -1.39 10.30
CA ALA A 96 -0.84 -2.32 10.91
C ALA A 96 -0.60 -3.57 10.04
N LYS A 97 -1.66 -4.09 9.38
CA LYS A 97 -1.53 -5.20 8.43
C LYS A 97 -0.75 -4.83 7.18
N GLU A 98 -0.92 -3.61 6.68
CA GLU A 98 -0.15 -3.12 5.54
C GLU A 98 1.36 -3.07 5.88
N SER A 99 1.71 -2.54 7.05
CA SER A 99 3.09 -2.56 7.55
C SER A 99 3.61 -3.99 7.75
N TYR A 100 2.80 -4.88 8.33
CA TYR A 100 3.16 -6.29 8.49
C TYR A 100 3.43 -6.97 7.14
N GLN A 101 2.56 -6.74 6.15
CA GLN A 101 2.71 -7.28 4.81
C GLN A 101 3.95 -6.72 4.11
N ALA A 102 4.27 -5.44 4.28
CA ALA A 102 5.49 -4.87 3.71
C ALA A 102 6.76 -5.58 4.20
N GLY A 103 6.80 -5.97 5.48
CA GLY A 103 7.92 -6.74 6.05
C GLY A 103 7.93 -8.24 5.69
N HIS A 104 6.75 -8.83 5.47
CA HIS A 104 6.60 -10.29 5.25
C HIS A 104 6.33 -10.68 3.80
N ARG A 105 6.22 -9.71 2.88
CA ARG A 105 6.02 -9.98 1.46
C ARG A 105 7.26 -10.67 0.90
N ARG A 106 7.03 -11.73 0.12
CA ARG A 106 8.11 -12.35 -0.67
C ARG A 106 8.68 -11.31 -1.62
N VAL A 107 9.95 -10.98 -1.44
CA VAL A 107 10.69 -10.13 -2.36
C VAL A 107 11.04 -10.97 -3.58
N HIS A 108 10.42 -10.65 -4.72
CA HIS A 108 10.86 -11.22 -5.99
C HIS A 108 12.06 -10.44 -6.48
N ARG A 109 13.08 -11.14 -6.98
CA ARG A 109 14.16 -10.49 -7.72
C ARG A 109 13.54 -9.77 -8.92
N PRO A 110 13.86 -8.48 -9.16
CA PRO A 110 13.41 -7.80 -10.36
C PRO A 110 13.76 -8.61 -11.60
N TRP A 111 12.83 -8.73 -12.53
CA TRP A 111 13.13 -9.34 -13.83
C TRP A 111 14.12 -8.43 -14.58
N VAL A 112 15.35 -8.91 -14.75
CA VAL A 112 16.39 -8.20 -15.48
C VAL A 112 16.40 -8.73 -16.91
N THR A 113 16.07 -7.88 -17.88
CA THR A 113 16.14 -8.22 -19.32
C THR A 113 17.56 -8.07 -19.83
N GLU A 114 18.49 -8.86 -19.31
CA GLU A 114 19.80 -9.01 -19.93
C GLU A 114 19.68 -9.96 -21.14
N PRO A 115 20.18 -9.58 -22.32
CA PRO A 115 20.28 -10.50 -23.46
C PRO A 115 21.06 -11.76 -23.03
N GLY A 116 20.45 -12.94 -23.16
CA GLY A 116 21.06 -14.23 -22.80
C GLY A 116 20.62 -14.85 -21.46
N MET A 117 19.87 -14.13 -20.61
CA MET A 117 19.29 -14.68 -19.36
C MET A 117 17.87 -15.24 -19.55
N TRP A 118 17.28 -15.05 -20.72
CA TRP A 118 15.93 -15.50 -21.03
C TRP A 118 15.82 -15.86 -22.52
N MET A 119 15.03 -16.90 -22.79
CA MET A 119 14.67 -17.35 -24.14
C MET A 119 13.34 -16.70 -24.50
N GLN A 120 13.32 -15.87 -25.54
CA GLN A 120 12.07 -15.41 -26.12
C GLN A 120 11.47 -16.56 -26.94
N TRP A 121 10.37 -17.13 -26.45
CA TRP A 121 9.61 -18.13 -27.18
C TRP A 121 8.47 -17.43 -27.92
N ASP A 122 8.64 -17.18 -29.22
CA ASP A 122 7.59 -16.63 -30.07
C ASP A 122 6.75 -17.79 -30.64
N VAL A 123 5.66 -18.15 -29.95
CA VAL A 123 4.61 -18.93 -30.63
C VAL A 123 3.96 -18.02 -31.65
N ARG A 124 4.38 -18.17 -32.91
CA ARG A 124 3.66 -17.57 -34.03
C ARG A 124 2.33 -18.28 -34.15
N HIS A 125 1.27 -17.67 -33.65
CA HIS A 125 -0.07 -18.03 -34.08
C HIS A 125 -0.22 -17.52 -35.51
N GLU A 126 0.11 -18.38 -36.47
CA GLU A 126 -0.20 -18.13 -37.87
C GLU A 126 -1.71 -17.85 -37.97
N ALA A 127 -2.05 -16.66 -38.46
CA ALA A 127 -3.44 -16.30 -38.71
C ALA A 127 -4.02 -17.33 -39.68
N PRO A 128 -5.23 -17.87 -39.43
CA PRO A 128 -5.83 -18.78 -40.37
C PRO A 128 -5.95 -18.07 -41.72
N CYS A 129 -5.18 -18.55 -42.69
CA CYS A 129 -5.34 -18.26 -44.11
C CYS A 129 -6.78 -18.64 -44.47
N PHE A 130 -7.71 -17.68 -44.38
CA PHE A 130 -9.11 -17.93 -44.65
C PHE A 130 -9.34 -17.93 -46.15
N ARG A 131 -8.96 -19.06 -46.79
CA ARG A 131 -9.45 -19.39 -48.12
C ARG A 131 -9.52 -20.90 -48.34
N ARG A 132 -10.47 -21.57 -47.66
CA ARG A 132 -11.35 -22.56 -48.31
C ARG A 132 -12.44 -23.09 -47.36
N ARG A 133 -13.67 -22.74 -47.76
CA ARG A 133 -14.93 -23.50 -47.76
C ARG A 133 -14.98 -24.76 -46.88
N TRP A 134 -15.83 -24.65 -45.87
CA TRP A 134 -16.38 -25.72 -45.05
C TRP A 134 -16.68 -27.00 -45.85
N LYS A 135 -16.18 -28.13 -45.34
CA LYS A 135 -16.77 -29.46 -45.50
C LYS A 135 -16.71 -30.22 -44.17
N THR A 136 -17.85 -30.20 -43.48
CA THR A 136 -18.52 -31.33 -42.81
C THR A 136 -17.73 -32.37 -41.97
N PHE A 137 -18.05 -32.36 -40.66
CA PHE A 137 -18.44 -33.50 -39.79
C PHE A 137 -17.39 -34.55 -39.36
N PRO A 138 -17.62 -35.35 -38.28
CA PRO A 138 -18.26 -35.06 -36.98
C PRO A 138 -17.55 -35.67 -35.76
N GLY A 139 -18.01 -35.28 -34.57
CA GLY A 139 -17.51 -35.71 -33.27
C GLY A 139 -17.66 -37.22 -32.97
N TRP A 140 -16.60 -37.78 -32.38
CA TRP A 140 -16.53 -39.11 -31.75
C TRP A 140 -15.45 -39.15 -30.63
N VAL A 141 -15.33 -38.11 -29.80
CA VAL A 141 -14.32 -38.12 -28.71
C VAL A 141 -14.94 -38.41 -27.33
N VAL A 142 -16.26 -38.30 -27.15
CA VAL A 142 -16.88 -38.48 -25.82
C VAL A 142 -17.12 -39.96 -25.44
N ALA A 143 -17.13 -40.90 -26.39
CA ALA A 143 -17.45 -42.30 -26.11
C ALA A 143 -16.27 -43.17 -25.59
N ALA A 144 -15.01 -42.72 -25.74
CA ALA A 144 -13.85 -43.56 -25.42
C ALA A 144 -13.36 -43.49 -23.96
N ILE A 145 -13.80 -42.50 -23.17
CA ILE A 145 -13.32 -42.32 -21.79
C ILE A 145 -14.24 -42.98 -20.74
N TRP A 146 -15.51 -43.22 -21.07
CA TRP A 146 -16.46 -43.81 -20.11
C TRP A 146 -16.36 -45.34 -19.97
N LEU A 147 -15.60 -46.02 -20.83
CA LEU A 147 -15.46 -47.49 -20.79
C LEU A 147 -14.28 -48.00 -19.93
N LYS A 148 -13.44 -47.10 -19.37
CA LYS A 148 -12.21 -47.50 -18.66
C LYS A 148 -12.24 -47.34 -17.13
N LEU A 149 -13.40 -47.01 -16.54
CA LEU A 149 -13.57 -46.84 -15.09
C LEU A 149 -14.55 -47.85 -14.44
N ARG A 150 -14.84 -48.97 -15.10
CA ARG A 150 -15.68 -50.05 -14.54
C ARG A 150 -15.00 -51.42 -14.50
N ALA A 151 -13.67 -51.43 -14.44
CA ALA A 151 -12.90 -52.63 -14.15
C ALA A 151 -11.71 -52.23 -13.25
N VAL A 152 -11.71 -52.85 -12.05
CA VAL A 152 -10.79 -52.70 -10.90
C VAL A 152 -11.16 -51.60 -9.92
#